data_AF-A0A7K8UEW8-F1
#
_entry.id   AF-A0A7K8UEW8-F1
#
_cell.length_a   1.000
_cell.length_b   1.000
_cell.length_c   1.000
_cell.angle_alpha   90.00
_cell.angle_beta   90.00
_cell.angle_gamma   90.00
#
_symmetry.space_group_name_H-M   'P 1'
#
loop_
_entity.id
_entity.type
_entity.pdbx_description
1 polymer ?
#
loop_
_entity_poly.entity_id
_entity_poly.type
_entity_poly.pdbx_seq_one_letter_code
_entity_poly.pdbx_strand_id
1 'polypeptide(L)'
;DLNMEFNPSDHPRASTIFLSKSQTDVREKRKSLYINHHPPGQLRRKYSSCSTIFLDDSTVSQPNLKYTIKCVALAIYYHIKNRDTDGRMLLDIFDENLHPLSKSEVPPDYDKHDPEQKQIYRFVRTLFSAAQLTAECAIVTLVYLERLLTYAEIDICPANWKRIVLGAILLASKVWDDQAVWNVDYCQILKDITVEDM
;
A
#
# COMPACT_ATOMS: atom_id res chain seq x y z
N ASP A 1 -27.11 24.32 10.25
CA ASP A 1 -26.28 23.44 11.07
C ASP A 1 -25.38 22.60 10.18
N LEU A 2 -24.09 22.87 10.25
CA LEU A 2 -23.05 22.20 9.46
C LEU A 2 -23.00 20.73 9.87
N ASN A 3 -23.24 19.83 8.92
CA ASN A 3 -22.92 18.40 9.07
C ASN A 3 -21.45 18.32 9.53
N MET A 4 -21.22 17.99 10.81
CA MET A 4 -19.90 17.60 11.28
C MET A 4 -19.45 16.43 10.43
N GLU A 5 -18.45 16.67 9.58
CA GLU A 5 -17.75 15.67 8.78
C GLU A 5 -17.37 14.50 9.70
N PHE A 6 -17.91 13.33 9.42
CA PHE A 6 -17.67 12.12 10.19
C PHE A 6 -16.18 11.73 10.07
N ASN A 7 -15.37 12.03 11.09
CA ASN A 7 -13.96 11.67 11.12
C ASN A 7 -13.80 10.25 11.70
N PRO A 8 -13.42 9.23 10.91
CA PRO A 8 -13.28 7.85 11.37
C PRO A 8 -12.21 7.71 12.47
N SER A 9 -11.28 8.66 12.57
CA SER A 9 -10.24 8.68 13.60
C SER A 9 -10.78 8.92 15.02
N ASP A 10 -12.00 9.45 15.16
CA ASP A 10 -12.61 9.73 16.47
C ASP A 10 -13.35 8.50 17.05
N HIS A 11 -13.41 7.40 16.30
CA HIS A 11 -14.06 6.16 16.73
C HIS A 11 -13.04 5.07 17.08
N PRO A 12 -12.88 4.68 18.36
CA PRO A 12 -11.87 3.70 18.79
C PRO A 12 -12.11 2.27 18.29
N ARG A 13 -13.30 1.99 17.73
CA ARG A 13 -13.66 0.71 17.12
C ARG A 13 -13.65 0.75 15.59
N ALA A 14 -13.39 1.91 14.99
CA ALA A 14 -13.21 2.01 13.55
C ALA A 14 -11.94 1.22 13.18
N SER A 15 -12.12 0.20 12.36
CA SER A 15 -11.03 -0.59 11.81
C SER A 15 -10.63 -0.03 10.45
N THR A 16 -9.40 -0.31 10.03
CA THR A 16 -8.95 -0.05 8.67
C THR A 16 -9.72 -0.91 7.67
N ILE A 17 -9.92 -0.37 6.46
CA ILE A 17 -10.64 -1.04 5.35
C ILE A 17 -9.83 -2.25 4.86
N PHE A 18 -8.50 -2.17 4.85
CA PHE A 18 -7.66 -3.28 4.45
C PHE A 18 -7.86 -4.50 5.37
N LEU A 19 -8.16 -4.28 6.66
CA LEU A 19 -8.32 -5.37 7.61
C LEU A 19 -9.61 -6.14 7.34
N SER A 20 -10.70 -5.46 6.96
CA SER A 20 -11.91 -6.16 6.53
C SER A 20 -11.69 -6.87 5.19
N LYS A 21 -11.07 -6.21 4.21
CA LYS A 21 -10.79 -6.77 2.88
C LYS A 21 -9.80 -7.94 2.90
N SER A 22 -8.92 -8.06 3.89
CA SER A 22 -7.95 -9.17 3.95
C SER A 22 -8.42 -10.41 4.71
N GLN A 23 -9.55 -10.34 5.43
CA GLN A 23 -9.97 -11.39 6.37
C GLN A 23 -10.25 -12.75 5.74
N THR A 24 -10.85 -12.78 4.53
CA THR A 24 -11.19 -14.02 3.83
C THR A 24 -9.94 -14.85 3.52
N ASP A 25 -8.96 -14.23 2.87
CA ASP A 25 -7.73 -14.88 2.40
C ASP A 25 -6.80 -15.25 3.56
N VAL A 26 -6.75 -14.43 4.62
CA VAL A 26 -5.96 -14.73 5.83
C VAL A 26 -6.52 -15.95 6.57
N ARG A 27 -7.85 -16.09 6.63
CA ARG A 27 -8.50 -17.24 7.30
C ARG A 27 -8.22 -18.54 6.54
N GLU A 28 -8.23 -18.51 5.21
CA GLU A 28 -7.88 -19.67 4.38
C GLU A 28 -6.42 -20.06 4.50
N LYS A 29 -5.48 -19.09 4.42
CA LYS A 29 -4.04 -19.36 4.59
C LYS A 29 -3.69 -19.91 5.97
N ARG A 30 -4.34 -19.41 7.02
CA ARG A 30 -4.18 -19.96 8.38
C ARG A 30 -4.63 -21.42 8.42
N LYS A 31 -5.82 -21.74 7.87
CA LYS A 31 -6.30 -23.14 7.79
C LYS A 31 -5.35 -24.05 7.02
N SER A 32 -4.79 -23.61 5.88
CA SER A 32 -3.83 -24.41 5.11
C SER A 32 -2.50 -24.65 5.84
N LEU A 33 -2.05 -23.69 6.65
CA LEU A 33 -0.84 -23.82 7.47
C LEU A 33 -1.01 -24.84 8.61
N TYR A 34 -2.21 -24.94 9.20
CA TYR A 34 -2.52 -25.96 10.21
C TYR A 34 -2.56 -27.38 9.64
N ILE A 35 -2.84 -27.55 8.34
CA ILE A 35 -2.95 -28.87 7.69
C ILE A 35 -1.59 -29.39 7.21
N ASN A 36 -0.61 -28.51 6.92
CA ASN A 36 0.66 -28.88 6.25
C ASN A 36 1.90 -28.89 7.16
N HIS A 37 1.77 -29.12 8.47
CA HIS A 37 2.95 -29.19 9.34
C HIS A 37 3.72 -30.52 9.19
N HIS A 38 4.67 -30.57 8.24
CA HIS A 38 6.01 -31.14 8.41
C HIS A 38 6.92 -30.76 7.23
N PRO A 39 7.85 -29.79 7.38
CA PRO A 39 9.05 -29.74 6.56
C PRO A 39 10.29 -30.18 7.38
N PRO A 40 11.12 -31.11 6.86
CA PRO A 40 12.40 -31.44 7.47
C PRO A 40 13.45 -30.37 7.12
N GLY A 41 14.14 -29.82 8.11
CA GLY A 41 15.48 -29.24 7.91
C GLY A 41 15.61 -27.71 7.80
N GLN A 42 15.08 -26.91 8.73
CA GLN A 42 15.53 -25.51 8.90
C GLN A 42 15.96 -25.19 10.33
N LEU A 43 17.03 -24.39 10.40
CA LEU A 43 17.76 -23.87 11.56
C LEU A 43 16.92 -23.65 12.83
N ARG A 44 17.50 -23.98 14.00
CA ARG A 44 16.90 -23.86 15.34
C ARG A 44 16.09 -22.57 15.49
N ARG A 45 14.77 -22.68 15.31
CA ARG A 45 13.79 -21.65 15.64
C ARG A 45 13.81 -21.49 17.15
N LYS A 46 14.30 -20.37 17.67
CA LYS A 46 14.16 -20.04 19.10
C LYS A 46 12.68 -19.75 19.33
N TYR A 47 12.09 -20.39 20.33
CA TYR A 47 10.67 -20.25 20.66
C TYR A 47 10.52 -19.31 21.85
N SER A 48 9.51 -18.45 21.81
CA SER A 48 9.15 -17.64 22.98
C SER A 48 8.60 -18.54 24.08
N SER A 49 9.06 -18.36 25.31
CA SER A 49 8.54 -18.99 26.53
C SER A 49 7.78 -17.97 27.37
N CYS A 50 7.06 -18.41 28.42
CA CYS A 50 6.32 -17.50 29.31
C CYS A 50 7.20 -16.46 30.04
N SER A 51 8.53 -16.62 30.04
CA SER A 51 9.49 -15.72 30.68
C SER A 51 10.49 -15.07 29.73
N THR A 52 10.57 -15.51 28.47
CA THR A 52 11.50 -14.94 27.49
C THR A 52 10.83 -14.89 26.13
N ILE A 53 10.61 -13.66 25.65
CA ILE A 53 10.15 -13.40 24.30
C ILE A 53 11.39 -13.09 23.45
N PHE A 54 11.65 -13.91 22.45
CA PHE A 54 12.67 -13.58 21.46
C PHE A 54 12.05 -12.60 20.46
N LEU A 55 12.48 -11.34 20.57
CA LEU A 55 12.19 -10.31 19.58
C LEU A 55 13.27 -10.37 18.50
N ASP A 56 12.86 -10.37 17.24
CA ASP A 56 13.76 -10.07 16.14
C ASP A 56 13.92 -8.54 16.00
N ASP A 57 14.82 -8.08 15.13
CA ASP A 57 15.03 -6.66 14.83
C ASP A 57 13.89 -6.07 13.96
N SER A 58 12.64 -6.46 14.24
CA SER A 58 11.42 -6.00 13.58
C SER A 58 10.46 -5.39 14.61
N THR A 59 11.00 -4.62 15.56
CA THR A 59 10.22 -3.95 16.60
C THR A 59 9.71 -2.59 16.11
N VAL A 60 8.86 -1.93 16.89
CA VAL A 60 8.41 -0.56 16.58
C VAL A 60 9.59 0.42 16.50
N SER A 61 10.61 0.23 17.34
CA SER A 61 11.82 1.08 17.37
C SER A 61 12.84 0.73 16.28
N GLN A 62 12.73 -0.46 15.68
CA GLN A 62 13.59 -0.91 14.58
C GLN A 62 12.72 -1.62 13.55
N PRO A 63 11.95 -0.87 12.75
CA PRO A 63 11.03 -1.47 11.81
C PRO A 63 11.77 -2.03 10.59
N ASN A 64 11.34 -3.21 10.13
CA ASN A 64 11.90 -3.83 8.94
C ASN A 64 11.24 -3.30 7.66
N LEU A 65 11.86 -2.32 7.00
CA LEU A 65 11.34 -1.68 5.79
C LEU A 65 10.90 -2.68 4.70
N LYS A 66 11.69 -3.74 4.46
CA LYS A 66 11.38 -4.74 3.43
C LYS A 66 10.07 -5.46 3.72
N TYR A 67 9.83 -5.86 4.98
CA TYR A 67 8.58 -6.50 5.35
C TYR A 67 7.42 -5.51 5.40
N THR A 68 7.66 -4.27 5.85
CA THR A 68 6.64 -3.22 5.83
C THR A 68 6.14 -2.93 4.41
N ILE A 69 7.03 -2.75 3.44
CA ILE A 69 6.66 -2.56 2.03
C ILE A 69 5.88 -3.76 1.49
N LYS A 70 6.24 -5.00 1.86
CA LYS A 70 5.47 -6.19 1.47
C LYS A 70 4.05 -6.17 2.03
N CYS A 71 3.89 -5.75 3.29
CA CYS A 71 2.58 -5.63 3.93
C CYS A 71 1.73 -4.55 3.27
N VAL A 72 2.30 -3.38 3.00
CA VAL A 72 1.61 -2.28 2.30
C VAL A 72 1.19 -2.70 0.90
N ALA A 73 2.07 -3.34 0.13
CA ALA A 73 1.74 -3.86 -1.19
C ALA A 73 0.61 -4.90 -1.15
N LEU A 74 0.56 -5.73 -0.09
CA LEU A 74 -0.51 -6.70 0.12
C LEU A 74 -1.84 -6.02 0.49
N ALA A 75 -1.80 -4.96 1.30
CA ALA A 75 -2.99 -4.17 1.63
C ALA A 75 -3.59 -3.55 0.36
N ILE A 76 -2.76 -2.87 -0.44
CA ILE A 76 -3.16 -2.31 -1.75
C ILE A 76 -3.76 -3.40 -2.65
N TYR A 77 -3.09 -4.56 -2.75
CA TYR A 77 -3.58 -5.69 -3.52
C TYR A 77 -4.99 -6.12 -3.08
N TYR A 78 -5.25 -6.23 -1.78
CA TYR A 78 -6.58 -6.59 -1.28
C TYR A 78 -7.61 -5.49 -1.48
N HIS A 79 -7.22 -4.21 -1.44
CA HIS A 79 -8.15 -3.14 -1.80
C HIS A 79 -8.62 -3.26 -3.25
N ILE A 80 -7.72 -3.61 -4.18
CA ILE A 80 -8.03 -3.80 -5.60
C ILE A 80 -8.86 -5.09 -5.77
N LYS A 81 -8.36 -6.23 -5.28
CA LYS A 81 -8.99 -7.54 -5.47
C LYS A 81 -10.41 -7.59 -4.88
N ASN A 82 -10.60 -7.00 -3.71
CA ASN A 82 -11.87 -6.99 -2.99
C ASN A 82 -12.49 -5.58 -3.00
N ARG A 83 -12.41 -4.89 -4.15
CA ARG A 83 -13.12 -3.63 -4.40
C ARG A 83 -14.62 -3.87 -4.48
N ASP A 84 -15.42 -2.88 -4.06
CA ASP A 84 -16.84 -2.92 -4.34
C ASP A 84 -17.04 -2.74 -5.84
N THR A 85 -18.00 -3.47 -6.42
CA THR A 85 -18.37 -3.32 -7.83
C THR A 85 -19.44 -2.25 -8.04
N ASP A 86 -19.93 -1.66 -6.94
CA ASP A 86 -20.92 -0.60 -6.92
C ASP A 86 -20.30 0.74 -7.33
N GLY A 87 -19.97 0.88 -8.62
CA GLY A 87 -19.94 2.12 -9.38
C GLY A 87 -19.32 3.38 -8.75
N ARG A 88 -18.36 3.24 -7.81
CA ARG A 88 -17.70 4.37 -7.18
C ARG A 88 -16.97 5.21 -8.21
N MET A 89 -16.88 6.52 -7.94
CA MET A 89 -16.32 7.48 -8.89
C MET A 89 -14.88 7.12 -9.25
N LEU A 90 -14.59 7.09 -10.54
CA LEU A 90 -13.23 7.21 -11.05
C LEU A 90 -12.96 8.70 -11.25
N LEU A 91 -11.85 9.19 -10.68
CA LEU A 91 -11.37 10.54 -10.96
C LEU A 91 -10.35 10.48 -12.09
N ASP A 92 -10.57 11.32 -13.10
CA ASP A 92 -9.70 11.46 -14.27
C ASP A 92 -8.24 11.70 -13.90
N ILE A 93 -7.98 12.46 -12.82
CA ILE A 93 -6.62 12.77 -12.34
C ILE A 93 -5.79 11.53 -11.97
N PHE A 94 -6.46 10.42 -11.66
CA PHE A 94 -5.83 9.15 -11.32
C PHE A 94 -5.85 8.15 -12.47
N ASP A 95 -6.47 8.47 -13.60
CA ASP A 95 -6.55 7.60 -14.75
C ASP A 95 -5.17 7.46 -15.44
N GLU A 96 -4.65 6.24 -15.50
CA GLU A 96 -3.35 5.94 -16.10
C GLU A 96 -3.35 6.11 -17.64
N ASN A 97 -4.49 5.97 -18.33
CA ASN A 97 -4.57 6.28 -19.76
C ASN A 97 -4.46 7.77 -20.04
N LEU A 98 -5.17 8.59 -19.25
CA LEU A 98 -5.13 10.05 -19.40
C LEU A 98 -3.78 10.60 -18.97
N HIS A 99 -3.18 9.98 -17.97
CA HIS A 99 -1.95 10.45 -17.37
C HIS A 99 -0.99 9.26 -17.14
N PRO A 100 -0.28 8.75 -18.16
CA PRO A 100 0.58 7.59 -18.00
C PRO A 100 1.82 7.90 -17.16
N LEU A 101 2.21 6.97 -16.26
CA LEU A 101 3.44 7.09 -15.46
C LEU A 101 4.69 6.51 -16.17
N SER A 102 4.55 6.16 -17.45
CA SER A 102 5.62 5.58 -18.28
C SER A 102 5.40 5.93 -19.76
N LYS A 103 6.47 6.04 -20.56
CA LYS A 103 6.36 6.25 -22.01
C LYS A 103 5.79 5.06 -22.80
N SER A 104 5.74 3.86 -22.22
CA SER A 104 5.10 2.73 -22.90
C SER A 104 3.61 2.99 -23.00
N GLU A 105 3.04 2.81 -24.20
CA GLU A 105 1.59 2.85 -24.40
C GLU A 105 0.91 1.93 -23.40
N VAL A 106 -0.11 2.47 -22.73
CA VAL A 106 -0.93 1.70 -21.81
C VAL A 106 -1.71 0.68 -22.65
N PRO A 107 -1.62 -0.63 -22.34
CA PRO A 107 -2.35 -1.64 -23.09
C PRO A 107 -3.86 -1.34 -23.10
N PRO A 108 -4.58 -1.57 -24.22
CA PRO A 108 -6.01 -1.26 -24.31
C PRO A 108 -6.90 -2.10 -23.37
N ASP A 109 -6.33 -3.12 -22.71
CA ASP A 109 -6.98 -4.01 -21.75
C ASP A 109 -6.38 -3.90 -20.33
N TYR A 110 -5.60 -2.86 -20.05
CA TYR A 110 -4.96 -2.63 -18.75
C TYR A 110 -5.94 -2.51 -17.58
N ASP A 111 -7.14 -2.00 -17.85
CA ASP A 111 -8.23 -1.79 -16.88
C ASP A 111 -8.96 -3.10 -16.55
N LYS A 112 -8.80 -4.13 -17.39
CA LYS A 112 -9.48 -5.43 -17.25
C LYS A 112 -8.75 -6.39 -16.33
N HIS A 113 -7.46 -6.18 -16.09
CA HIS A 113 -6.60 -7.14 -15.39
C HIS A 113 -6.06 -6.57 -14.10
N ASP A 114 -6.48 -7.14 -12.96
CA ASP A 114 -5.95 -6.77 -11.66
C ASP A 114 -4.43 -7.02 -11.57
N PRO A 115 -3.65 -6.06 -11.04
CA PRO A 115 -2.21 -6.22 -10.90
C PRO A 115 -1.87 -7.32 -9.89
N GLU A 116 -0.83 -8.09 -10.21
CA GLU A 116 -0.27 -9.05 -9.27
C GLU A 116 0.36 -8.32 -8.07
N GLN A 117 0.29 -8.92 -6.88
CA GLN A 117 0.97 -8.42 -5.68
C GLN A 117 2.45 -8.08 -5.93
N LYS A 118 3.12 -8.87 -6.78
CA LYS A 118 4.53 -8.67 -7.12
C LYS A 118 4.77 -7.38 -7.92
N GLN A 119 3.84 -6.99 -8.78
CA GLN A 119 3.93 -5.74 -9.55
C GLN A 119 3.77 -4.53 -8.61
N ILE A 120 2.77 -4.56 -7.73
CA ILE A 120 2.55 -3.53 -6.72
C ILE A 120 3.78 -3.40 -5.80
N TYR A 121 4.30 -4.53 -5.29
CA TYR A 121 5.49 -4.54 -4.45
C TYR A 121 6.72 -3.95 -5.15
N ARG A 122 6.95 -4.29 -6.43
CA ARG A 122 8.06 -3.73 -7.21
C ARG A 122 7.92 -2.22 -7.35
N PHE A 123 6.72 -1.73 -7.67
CA PHE A 123 6.45 -0.31 -7.82
C PHE A 123 6.75 0.46 -6.52
N VAL A 124 6.14 0.06 -5.41
CA VAL A 124 6.36 0.70 -4.09
C VAL A 124 7.82 0.61 -3.69
N ARG A 125 8.46 -0.57 -3.83
CA ARG A 125 9.87 -0.74 -3.46
C ARG A 125 10.81 0.16 -4.27
N THR A 126 10.56 0.33 -5.56
CA THR A 126 11.40 1.20 -6.41
C THR A 126 11.34 2.64 -5.92
N LEU A 127 10.14 3.16 -5.61
CA LEU A 127 9.97 4.51 -5.09
C LEU A 127 10.66 4.68 -3.73
N PHE A 128 10.38 3.79 -2.77
CA PHE A 128 10.99 3.85 -1.44
C PHE A 128 12.51 3.73 -1.47
N SER A 129 13.04 2.83 -2.29
CA SER A 129 14.49 2.63 -2.39
C SER A 129 15.20 3.81 -3.02
N ALA A 130 14.58 4.48 -4.00
CA ALA A 130 15.22 5.56 -4.72
C ALA A 130 15.08 6.91 -3.99
N ALA A 131 13.94 7.14 -3.33
CA ALA A 131 13.70 8.30 -2.47
C ALA A 131 14.19 8.10 -1.01
N GLN A 132 14.85 6.97 -0.71
CA GLN A 132 15.39 6.63 0.62
C GLN A 132 14.38 6.72 1.78
N LEU A 133 13.12 6.39 1.51
CA LEU A 133 12.02 6.51 2.47
C LEU A 133 12.04 5.40 3.53
N THR A 134 11.55 5.72 4.73
CA THR A 134 11.56 4.83 5.89
C THR A 134 10.31 3.94 5.99
N ALA A 135 10.30 3.00 6.94
CA ALA A 135 9.18 2.07 7.13
C ALA A 135 7.93 2.79 7.64
N GLU A 136 8.12 3.80 8.48
CA GLU A 136 7.08 4.66 9.03
C GLU A 136 6.36 5.43 7.92
N CYS A 137 7.12 5.98 6.96
CA CYS A 137 6.55 6.61 5.76
C CYS A 137 5.65 5.63 4.97
N ALA A 138 5.99 4.34 4.94
CA ALA A 138 5.15 3.32 4.29
C ALA A 138 3.82 3.10 5.02
N ILE A 139 3.81 3.18 6.35
CA ILE A 139 2.58 3.11 7.15
C ILE A 139 1.72 4.35 6.90
N VAL A 140 2.31 5.55 6.94
CA VAL A 140 1.61 6.82 6.65
C VAL A 140 1.02 6.82 5.24
N THR A 141 1.75 6.29 4.25
CA THR A 141 1.25 6.10 2.88
C THR A 141 -0.04 5.29 2.85
N LEU A 142 -0.09 4.16 3.58
CA LEU A 142 -1.30 3.32 3.62
C LEU A 142 -2.47 4.05 4.29
N VAL A 143 -2.21 4.84 5.33
CA VAL A 143 -3.22 5.68 5.99
C VAL A 143 -3.79 6.71 5.02
N TYR A 144 -2.95 7.42 4.28
CA TYR A 144 -3.42 8.42 3.29
C TYR A 144 -4.16 7.79 2.12
N LEU A 145 -3.73 6.61 1.67
CA LEU A 145 -4.47 5.87 0.66
C LEU A 145 -5.88 5.53 1.15
N GLU A 146 -6.03 4.94 2.35
CA GLU A 146 -7.36 4.61 2.88
C GLU A 146 -8.24 5.84 3.11
N ARG A 147 -7.66 6.95 3.59
CA ARG A 147 -8.40 8.21 3.75
C ARG A 147 -8.90 8.74 2.42
N LEU A 148 -8.08 8.70 1.37
CA LEU A 148 -8.50 9.08 0.02
C LEU A 148 -9.67 8.22 -0.46
N LEU A 149 -9.55 6.89 -0.36
CA LEU A 149 -10.62 5.97 -0.79
C LEU A 149 -11.92 6.18 0.00
N THR A 150 -11.82 6.55 1.28
CA THR A 150 -12.98 6.76 2.15
C THR A 150 -13.65 8.10 1.87
N TYR A 151 -12.89 9.19 1.87
CA TYR A 151 -13.43 10.55 1.85
C TYR A 151 -13.79 11.03 0.44
N ALA A 152 -13.03 10.61 -0.57
CA ALA A 152 -13.38 10.92 -1.94
C ALA A 152 -14.35 9.90 -2.55
N GLU A 153 -14.73 8.87 -1.78
CA GLU A 153 -15.60 7.76 -2.24
C GLU A 153 -15.11 7.12 -3.54
N ILE A 154 -13.78 6.97 -3.67
CA ILE A 154 -13.12 6.36 -4.84
C ILE A 154 -12.77 4.92 -4.51
N ASP A 155 -12.90 4.02 -5.50
CA ASP A 155 -12.31 2.69 -5.43
C ASP A 155 -10.98 2.63 -6.18
N ILE A 156 -10.05 1.86 -5.62
CA ILE A 156 -8.79 1.54 -6.28
C ILE A 156 -8.99 0.35 -7.23
N CYS A 157 -8.57 0.53 -8.48
CA CYS A 157 -8.78 -0.40 -9.57
C CYS A 157 -7.52 -0.51 -10.44
N PRO A 158 -7.48 -1.42 -11.42
CA PRO A 158 -6.32 -1.59 -12.29
C PRO A 158 -5.95 -0.33 -13.07
N ALA A 159 -6.93 0.53 -13.35
CA ALA A 159 -6.75 1.74 -14.13
C ALA A 159 -6.12 2.92 -13.36
N ASN A 160 -6.21 2.93 -12.03
CA ASN A 160 -5.86 4.12 -11.23
C ASN A 160 -4.86 3.87 -10.09
N TRP A 161 -4.54 2.60 -9.79
CA TRP A 161 -3.80 2.26 -8.58
C TRP A 161 -2.41 2.88 -8.52
N LYS A 162 -1.68 2.99 -9.64
CA LYS A 162 -0.32 3.51 -9.61
C LYS A 162 -0.30 4.99 -9.24
N ARG A 163 -1.22 5.78 -9.80
CA ARG A 163 -1.35 7.22 -9.50
C ARG A 163 -1.79 7.47 -8.07
N ILE A 164 -2.80 6.73 -7.60
CA ILE A 164 -3.25 6.81 -6.21
C ILE A 164 -2.10 6.49 -5.25
N VAL A 165 -1.36 5.41 -5.51
CA VAL A 165 -0.23 5.00 -4.67
C VAL A 165 0.91 6.02 -4.75
N LEU A 166 1.24 6.54 -5.93
CA LEU A 166 2.26 7.59 -6.08
C LEU A 166 1.88 8.85 -5.30
N GLY A 167 0.65 9.35 -5.46
CA GLY A 167 0.16 10.52 -4.74
C GLY A 167 0.19 10.33 -3.23
N ALA A 168 -0.24 9.15 -2.73
CA ALA A 168 -0.16 8.84 -1.30
C ALA A 168 1.29 8.82 -0.78
N ILE A 169 2.24 8.28 -1.55
CA ILE A 169 3.67 8.28 -1.20
C ILE A 169 4.23 9.69 -1.19
N LEU A 170 3.93 10.49 -2.20
CA LEU A 170 4.38 11.88 -2.33
C LEU A 170 3.88 12.77 -1.18
N LEU A 171 2.66 12.53 -0.70
CA LEU A 171 2.11 13.23 0.45
C LEU A 171 2.73 12.73 1.75
N ALA A 172 2.87 11.41 1.91
CA ALA A 172 3.45 10.81 3.11
C ALA A 172 4.92 11.23 3.32
N SER A 173 5.73 11.25 2.26
CA SER A 173 7.14 11.64 2.35
C SER A 173 7.33 13.11 2.70
N LYS A 174 6.39 13.98 2.31
CA LYS A 174 6.41 15.40 2.67
C LYS A 174 5.98 15.68 4.11
N VAL A 175 5.08 14.87 4.65
CA VAL A 175 4.53 15.09 6.00
C VAL A 175 5.34 14.38 7.07
N TRP A 176 5.88 13.21 6.77
CA TRP A 176 6.57 12.38 7.75
C TRP A 176 8.09 12.64 7.79
N ASP A 177 8.72 12.90 6.65
CA ASP A 177 10.18 13.03 6.58
C ASP A 177 10.62 14.47 6.87
N ASP A 178 11.54 14.64 7.83
CA ASP A 178 12.16 15.94 8.12
C ASP A 178 13.05 16.41 6.96
N GLN A 179 13.52 15.48 6.11
CA GLN A 179 14.23 15.76 4.87
C GLN A 179 13.30 15.49 3.69
N ALA A 180 12.39 16.43 3.43
CA ALA A 180 11.43 16.27 2.35
C ALA A 180 12.12 16.12 0.98
N VAL A 181 11.83 15.00 0.31
CA VAL A 181 12.25 14.72 -1.07
C VAL A 181 11.47 15.64 -2.03
N TRP A 182 12.16 16.25 -2.99
CA TRP A 182 11.52 17.20 -3.90
C TRP A 182 10.84 16.46 -5.04
N ASN A 183 9.77 17.03 -5.63
CA ASN A 183 9.06 16.42 -6.76
C ASN A 183 9.99 16.13 -7.96
N VAL A 184 11.03 16.96 -8.15
CA VAL A 184 12.04 16.75 -9.19
C VAL A 184 12.83 15.45 -9.01
N ASP A 185 13.04 15.00 -7.77
CA ASP A 185 13.73 13.73 -7.50
C ASP A 185 12.86 12.56 -7.94
N TYR A 186 11.54 12.65 -7.75
CA TYR A 186 10.60 11.64 -8.26
C TYR A 186 10.54 11.59 -9.78
N CYS A 187 10.75 12.71 -10.48
CA CYS A 187 10.90 12.73 -11.94
C CYS A 187 12.16 11.99 -12.41
N GLN A 188 13.24 12.00 -11.61
CA GLN A 188 14.45 11.20 -11.92
C GLN A 188 14.22 9.70 -11.72
N ILE A 189 13.40 9.34 -10.74
CA ILE A 189 13.02 7.94 -10.45
C ILE A 189 12.08 7.42 -11.53
N LEU A 190 11.05 8.20 -11.85
CA LEU A 190 10.09 7.97 -12.91
C LEU A 190 10.51 8.79 -14.13
N LYS A 191 11.60 8.36 -14.78
CA LYS A 191 12.37 9.04 -15.86
C LYS A 191 11.58 9.70 -17.00
N ASP A 192 10.29 9.43 -17.07
CA ASP A 192 9.38 9.81 -18.14
C ASP A 192 8.29 10.78 -17.69
N ILE A 193 8.35 11.25 -16.44
CA ILE A 193 7.33 12.11 -15.83
C ILE A 193 7.93 13.48 -15.54
N THR A 194 7.16 14.54 -15.81
CA THR A 194 7.53 15.92 -15.51
C THR A 194 7.00 16.37 -14.15
N VAL A 195 7.47 17.51 -13.65
CA VAL A 195 6.97 18.07 -12.39
C VAL A 195 5.48 18.49 -12.50
N GLU A 196 4.99 18.80 -13.70
CA GLU A 196 3.59 19.15 -13.94
C GLU A 196 2.65 17.94 -13.84
N ASP A 197 3.18 16.74 -14.08
CA ASP A 197 2.44 15.48 -13.98
C ASP A 197 2.30 14.96 -12.53
N MET A 198 2.99 15.60 -11.57
CA MET A 198 3.16 15.21 -10.17
C MET A 198 2.25 15.93 -9.19
#